data_AF-A0A8X6T9C3-F1
#
_entry.id   AF-A0A8X6T9C3-F1
#
_cell.length_a   1.000
_cell.length_b   1.000
_cell.length_c   1.000
_cell.angle_alpha   90.00
_cell.angle_beta   90.00
_cell.angle_gamma   90.00
#
_symmetry.space_group_name_H-M   'P 1'
#
loop_
_entity.id
_entity.type
_entity.pdbx_description
1 polymer ?
#
loop_
_entity_poly.entity_id
_entity_poly.type
_entity_poly.pdbx_seq_one_letter_code
_entity_poly.pdbx_strand_id
1 'polypeptide(L)'
;YDEFRKSVTGYPLPEPREITLKIFTDQYEPSPKVTFMFSIYGLSVAHDVSRALPINPTKQCCEPRNRYQSFCKPIFLKPDDPFYSKFQWKCLGFRRTEDCNVCNTTKREQKNGVTAALDGSFIYGTNDHVAKELRTNDGTG
;
A
#
# COMPACT_ATOMS: atom_id res chain seq x y z
N TYR A 1 -8.37 -9.13 19.18
CA TYR A 1 -7.04 -8.63 18.76
C TYR A 1 -7.07 -7.88 17.43
N ASP A 2 -8.13 -7.10 17.14
CA ASP A 2 -8.29 -6.55 15.77
C ASP A 2 -8.76 -5.10 15.67
N GLU A 3 -8.51 -4.32 16.73
CA GLU A 3 -8.73 -2.88 16.75
C GLU A 3 -7.44 -2.12 16.42
N PHE A 4 -7.58 -0.88 15.96
CA PHE A 4 -6.44 0.02 15.81
C PHE A 4 -5.76 0.23 17.17
N ARG A 5 -4.44 0.47 17.13
CA ARG A 5 -3.72 0.93 18.33
C ARG A 5 -4.36 2.22 18.82
N LYS A 6 -4.55 2.31 20.13
CA LYS A 6 -4.97 3.55 20.80
C LYS A 6 -3.73 4.39 21.10
N SER A 7 -3.94 5.69 21.26
CA SER A 7 -2.90 6.60 21.73
C SER A 7 -2.46 6.26 23.17
N VAL A 8 -1.35 6.83 23.61
CA VAL A 8 -0.85 6.66 24.99
C VAL A 8 -1.83 7.18 26.05
N THR A 9 -2.74 8.09 25.68
CA THR A 9 -3.81 8.61 26.54
C THR A 9 -5.09 7.78 26.48
N GLY A 10 -5.12 6.70 25.70
CA GLY A 10 -6.28 5.80 25.56
C GLY A 10 -7.32 6.24 24.52
N TYR A 11 -7.21 7.45 23.96
CA TYR A 11 -8.09 7.94 22.90
C TYR A 11 -7.73 7.36 21.52
N PRO A 12 -8.66 7.35 20.55
CA PRO A 12 -8.37 6.98 19.16
C PRO A 12 -7.25 7.82 18.55
N LEU A 13 -6.46 7.21 17.67
CA LEU A 13 -5.50 7.96 16.85
C LEU A 13 -6.25 8.82 15.81
N PRO A 14 -5.69 9.97 15.42
CA PRO A 14 -6.30 10.80 14.37
C PRO A 14 -6.36 10.03 13.05
N GLU A 15 -7.39 10.32 12.26
CA GLU A 15 -7.53 9.77 10.90
C GLU A 15 -6.31 10.16 10.05
N PRO A 16 -5.72 9.24 9.25
CA PRO A 16 -4.57 9.54 8.41
C PRO A 16 -4.78 10.76 7.51
N ARG A 17 -5.99 10.96 6.99
CA ARG A 17 -6.31 12.13 6.17
C ARG A 17 -6.16 13.44 6.96
N GLU A 18 -6.59 13.47 8.22
CA GLU A 18 -6.43 14.66 9.07
C GLU A 18 -4.96 14.99 9.31
N ILE A 19 -4.12 13.96 9.47
CA ILE A 19 -2.66 14.14 9.58
C ILE A 19 -2.12 14.77 8.28
N THR A 20 -2.54 14.25 7.11
CA THR A 20 -2.07 14.80 5.82
C THR A 20 -2.41 16.29 5.68
N LEU A 21 -3.62 16.69 6.05
CA LEU A 21 -4.09 18.07 5.95
C LEU A 21 -3.37 19.03 6.90
N LYS A 22 -2.91 18.54 8.06
CA LYS A 22 -2.24 19.37 9.07
C LYS A 22 -0.74 19.46 8.90
N ILE A 23 -0.10 18.39 8.40
CA ILE A 23 1.37 18.29 8.38
C ILE A 23 1.94 18.54 6.99
N PHE A 24 1.28 18.04 5.94
CA PHE A 24 1.82 18.12 4.59
C PHE A 24 1.28 19.36 3.89
N THR A 25 2.20 20.15 3.33
CA THR A 25 1.87 21.29 2.48
C THR A 25 2.22 20.94 1.04
N ASP A 26 1.35 21.32 0.11
CA ASP A 26 1.62 21.19 -1.30
C ASP A 26 2.59 22.31 -1.72
N GLN A 27 3.83 21.95 -2.02
CA GLN A 27 4.92 22.85 -2.34
C GLN A 27 5.65 22.29 -3.55
N TYR A 28 5.81 23.10 -4.60
CA TYR A 28 6.55 22.72 -5.80
C TYR A 28 8.01 23.16 -5.67
N GLU A 29 8.84 22.24 -5.18
CA GLU A 29 10.27 22.47 -4.93
C GLU A 29 11.12 21.40 -5.65
N PRO A 30 11.32 21.52 -6.97
CA PRO A 30 12.12 20.55 -7.72
C PRO A 30 13.61 20.62 -7.35
N SER A 31 14.26 19.47 -7.26
CA SER A 31 15.69 19.41 -6.97
C SER A 31 16.53 19.85 -8.18
N PRO A 32 17.48 20.78 -8.04
CA PRO A 32 18.40 21.14 -9.12
C PRO A 32 19.53 20.12 -9.31
N LYS A 33 19.64 19.11 -8.45
CA LYS A 33 20.77 18.16 -8.42
C LYS A 33 20.49 16.83 -9.10
N VAL A 34 19.22 16.46 -9.24
CA VAL A 34 18.81 15.16 -9.80
C VAL A 34 17.66 15.35 -10.77
N THR A 35 17.62 14.52 -11.81
CA THR A 35 16.48 14.47 -12.71
C THR A 35 15.35 13.65 -12.08
N PHE A 36 14.16 13.71 -12.68
CA PHE A 36 13.03 12.86 -12.29
C PHE A 36 13.35 11.36 -12.31
N MET A 37 14.34 10.94 -13.10
CA MET A 37 14.81 9.55 -13.17
C MET A 37 15.28 9.03 -11.81
N PHE A 38 15.77 9.90 -10.91
CA PHE A 38 16.15 9.50 -9.56
C PHE A 38 14.98 8.88 -8.78
N SER A 39 13.80 9.52 -8.83
CA SER A 39 12.59 9.02 -8.18
C SER A 39 12.10 7.71 -8.82
N ILE A 40 12.17 7.63 -10.15
CA ILE A 40 11.77 6.42 -10.89
C ILE A 40 12.68 5.25 -10.55
N TYR A 41 14.00 5.45 -10.54
CA TYR A 41 14.96 4.42 -10.15
C TYR A 41 14.75 3.96 -8.71
N GLY A 42 14.50 4.91 -7.78
CA GLY A 42 14.15 4.57 -6.39
C GLY A 42 12.90 3.70 -6.29
N LEU A 43 11.89 3.97 -7.12
CA LEU A 43 10.68 3.13 -7.19
C LEU A 43 10.98 1.74 -7.78
N SER A 44 11.81 1.65 -8.81
CA SER A 44 12.24 0.36 -9.39
C SER A 44 12.94 -0.50 -8.35
N VAL A 45 13.87 0.06 -7.58
CA VAL A 45 14.56 -0.63 -6.48
C VAL A 45 13.55 -1.07 -5.42
N ALA A 46 12.63 -0.20 -5.00
CA ALA A 46 11.63 -0.54 -3.98
C ALA A 46 10.72 -1.69 -4.41
N HIS A 47 10.30 -1.72 -5.68
CA HIS A 47 9.47 -2.77 -6.25
C HIS A 47 10.22 -4.09 -6.46
N ASP A 48 11.55 -4.06 -6.59
CA ASP A 48 12.37 -5.26 -6.72
C ASP A 48 12.50 -6.01 -5.39
N VAL A 49 12.62 -5.29 -4.28
CA VAL A 49 12.89 -5.89 -2.97
C VAL A 49 11.66 -6.05 -2.08
N SER A 50 10.59 -5.28 -2.32
CA SER A 50 9.43 -5.27 -1.43
C SER A 50 8.11 -5.03 -2.14
N ARG A 51 7.12 -5.86 -1.80
CA ARG A 51 5.74 -5.67 -2.28
C ARG A 51 4.76 -6.22 -1.27
N ALA A 52 3.95 -5.34 -0.70
CA ALA A 52 2.86 -5.74 0.16
C ALA A 52 1.66 -6.24 -0.67
N LEU A 53 1.18 -7.44 -0.36
CA LEU A 53 -0.01 -8.00 -1.02
C LEU A 53 -1.28 -7.64 -0.22
N PRO A 54 -2.38 -7.20 -0.83
CA PRO A 54 -3.62 -6.91 -0.11
C PRO A 54 -4.43 -8.18 0.17
N ILE A 55 -5.09 -8.25 1.34
CA ILE A 55 -6.11 -9.28 1.61
C ILE A 55 -7.37 -8.97 0.78
N ASN A 56 -7.92 -9.98 0.11
CA ASN A 56 -9.18 -9.88 -0.65
C ASN A 56 -9.20 -8.69 -1.65
N PRO A 57 -8.39 -8.72 -2.72
CA PRO A 57 -8.19 -7.59 -3.63
C PRO A 57 -9.44 -7.11 -4.37
N THR A 58 -10.54 -7.88 -4.35
CA THR A 58 -11.81 -7.53 -5.01
C THR A 58 -12.79 -6.79 -4.08
N LYS A 59 -12.59 -6.80 -2.76
CA LYS A 59 -13.52 -6.18 -1.79
C LYS A 59 -13.18 -4.71 -1.54
N GLN A 60 -14.21 -3.86 -1.48
CA GLN A 60 -14.07 -2.42 -1.23
C GLN A 60 -14.44 -2.08 0.23
N CYS A 61 -13.52 -1.46 0.98
CA CYS A 61 -13.72 -1.21 2.41
C CYS A 61 -14.64 -0.02 2.75
N CYS A 62 -14.95 0.83 1.79
CA CYS A 62 -15.91 1.92 2.00
C CYS A 62 -17.37 1.44 1.92
N GLU A 63 -17.62 0.28 1.31
CA GLU A 63 -18.95 -0.34 1.27
C GLU A 63 -19.40 -0.70 2.69
N PRO A 64 -20.64 -0.34 3.10
CA PRO A 64 -21.15 -0.62 4.45
C PRO A 64 -21.02 -2.09 4.88
N ARG A 65 -21.24 -3.03 3.94
CA ARG A 65 -21.15 -4.48 4.19
C ARG A 65 -19.73 -4.99 4.50
N ASN A 66 -18.69 -4.27 4.07
CA ASN A 66 -17.30 -4.68 4.25
C ASN A 66 -16.57 -3.85 5.33
N ARG A 67 -17.08 -2.66 5.66
CA ARG A 67 -16.43 -1.67 6.53
C ARG A 67 -15.99 -2.23 7.89
N TYR A 68 -16.75 -3.16 8.45
CA TYR A 68 -16.50 -3.77 9.76
C TYR A 68 -15.73 -5.10 9.68
N GLN A 69 -15.32 -5.53 8.48
CA GLN A 69 -14.54 -6.75 8.32
C GLN A 69 -13.08 -6.52 8.78
N SER A 70 -12.45 -7.57 9.30
CA SER A 70 -11.12 -7.53 9.91
C SER A 70 -10.02 -6.97 8.98
N PHE A 71 -10.09 -7.31 7.69
CA PHE A 71 -9.15 -6.83 6.67
C PHE A 71 -9.41 -5.39 6.23
N CYS A 72 -10.55 -4.81 6.59
CA CYS A 72 -10.89 -3.44 6.23
C CYS A 72 -10.50 -2.47 7.35
N LYS A 73 -9.81 -1.41 6.93
CA LYS A 73 -9.35 -0.33 7.79
C LYS A 73 -9.55 1.00 7.04
N PRO A 74 -10.79 1.33 6.63
CA PRO A 74 -11.08 2.49 5.80
C PRO A 74 -10.68 3.79 6.50
N ILE A 75 -10.28 4.78 5.70
CA ILE A 75 -9.93 6.12 6.17
C ILE A 75 -11.15 7.00 6.00
N PHE A 76 -11.70 7.51 7.10
CA PHE A 76 -12.90 8.34 7.04
C PHE A 76 -12.55 9.79 6.70
N LEU A 77 -13.38 10.40 5.87
CA LEU A 77 -13.23 11.78 5.44
C LEU A 77 -14.19 12.67 6.20
N LYS A 78 -13.70 13.84 6.62
CA LYS A 78 -14.57 14.85 7.23
C LYS A 78 -15.46 15.50 6.15
N PRO A 79 -16.67 15.95 6.50
CA PRO A 79 -17.56 16.62 5.54
C PRO A 79 -16.95 17.86 4.89
N ASP A 80 -16.03 18.53 5.59
CA ASP A 80 -15.32 19.73 5.17
C ASP A 80 -13.95 19.45 4.54
N ASP A 81 -13.65 18.20 4.15
CA ASP A 81 -12.39 17.88 3.46
C ASP A 81 -12.22 18.79 2.22
N PRO A 82 -11.11 19.52 2.08
CA PRO A 82 -10.97 20.56 1.05
C PRO A 82 -10.96 20.03 -0.39
N PHE A 83 -10.67 18.74 -0.57
CA PHE A 83 -10.63 18.09 -1.87
C PHE A 83 -11.82 17.14 -2.07
N TYR A 84 -12.00 16.18 -1.16
CA TYR A 84 -12.93 15.08 -1.37
C TYR A 84 -14.41 15.45 -1.14
N SER A 85 -14.70 16.51 -0.38
CA SER A 85 -16.07 16.98 -0.16
C SER A 85 -16.78 17.38 -1.46
N LYS A 86 -16.02 17.91 -2.43
CA LYS A 86 -16.49 18.30 -3.78
C LYS A 86 -17.07 17.13 -4.57
N PHE A 87 -16.63 15.91 -4.25
CA PHE A 87 -17.07 14.67 -4.88
C PHE A 87 -18.06 13.89 -4.01
N GLN A 88 -18.48 14.46 -2.86
CA GLN A 88 -19.31 13.81 -1.86
C GLN A 88 -18.71 12.49 -1.31
N TRP A 89 -17.38 12.35 -1.38
CA TRP A 89 -16.69 11.19 -0.84
C TRP A 89 -16.59 11.29 0.69
N LYS A 90 -16.93 10.19 1.36
CA LYS A 90 -16.93 10.09 2.83
C LYS A 90 -15.88 9.12 3.37
N CYS A 91 -15.17 8.42 2.48
CA CYS A 91 -14.26 7.35 2.84
C CYS A 91 -13.24 7.10 1.73
N LEU A 92 -12.01 6.77 2.11
CA LEU A 92 -10.99 6.19 1.23
C LEU A 92 -10.79 4.72 1.60
N GLY A 93 -10.86 3.85 0.61
CA GLY A 93 -10.76 2.40 0.80
C GLY A 93 -9.33 2.02 1.16
N PHE A 94 -9.14 1.46 2.36
CA PHE A 94 -7.85 0.91 2.76
C PHE A 94 -8.02 -0.50 3.33
N ARG A 95 -7.17 -1.40 2.83
CA ARG A 95 -7.15 -2.83 3.17
C ARG A 95 -5.85 -3.16 3.86
N ARG A 96 -5.92 -4.07 4.82
CA ARG A 96 -4.74 -4.64 5.43
C ARG A 96 -4.02 -5.54 4.43
N THR A 97 -2.70 -5.55 4.55
CA THR A 97 -1.80 -6.43 3.79
C THR A 97 -1.94 -7.88 4.24
N GLU A 98 -1.62 -8.85 3.42
CA GLU A 98 -1.67 -10.29 3.74
C GLU A 98 -0.78 -10.62 4.93
N ASP A 99 -1.32 -11.44 5.83
CA ASP A 99 -0.60 -11.96 6.98
C ASP A 99 0.23 -13.18 6.62
N CYS A 100 1.40 -13.30 7.24
CA CYS A 100 2.26 -14.45 7.07
C CYS A 100 1.77 -15.63 7.91
N ASN A 101 0.90 -16.46 7.33
CA ASN A 101 0.31 -17.62 8.01
C ASN A 101 1.31 -18.75 8.34
N VAL A 102 2.49 -18.72 7.71
CA VAL A 102 3.57 -19.69 7.94
C VAL A 102 4.64 -19.16 8.90
N CYS A 103 4.56 -17.88 9.28
CA CYS A 103 5.49 -17.31 10.23
C CYS A 103 5.12 -17.78 11.64
N ASN A 104 6.06 -18.40 12.36
CA ASN A 104 5.83 -18.88 13.72
C ASN A 104 5.95 -17.72 14.73
N THR A 105 4.94 -16.86 14.77
CA THR A 105 4.92 -15.62 15.55
C THR A 105 3.58 -15.44 16.23
N THR A 106 3.60 -14.89 17.45
CA THR A 106 2.38 -14.54 18.20
C THR A 106 1.77 -13.22 17.74
N LYS A 107 2.52 -12.43 16.96
CA LYS A 107 2.08 -11.14 16.40
C LYS A 107 1.91 -11.28 14.89
N ARG A 108 0.98 -10.48 14.35
CA ARG A 108 0.73 -10.45 12.91
C ARG A 108 1.93 -9.89 12.15
N GLU A 109 2.58 -10.73 11.36
CA GLU A 109 3.64 -10.36 10.41
C GLU A 109 3.08 -10.25 8.99
N GLN A 110 3.70 -9.42 8.14
CA GLN A 110 3.27 -9.20 6.77
C GLN A 110 4.11 -10.03 5.79
N LYS A 111 3.48 -10.51 4.73
CA LYS A 111 4.17 -11.27 3.66
C LYS A 111 4.80 -10.31 2.64
N ASN A 112 6.06 -10.56 2.27
CA ASN A 112 6.66 -9.97 1.08
C ASN A 112 6.24 -10.76 -0.18
N GLY A 113 5.68 -10.06 -1.17
CA GLY A 113 5.19 -10.66 -2.42
C GLY A 113 6.23 -10.77 -3.54
N VAL A 114 7.46 -10.30 -3.29
CA VAL A 114 8.60 -10.36 -4.23
C VAL A 114 9.81 -11.02 -3.57
N THR A 115 10.86 -11.25 -4.36
CA THR A 115 12.15 -11.69 -3.83
C THR A 115 12.75 -10.56 -2.97
N ALA A 116 13.61 -10.92 -2.02
CA ALA A 116 14.27 -9.92 -1.18
C ALA A 116 15.57 -9.37 -1.80
N ALA A 117 16.05 -10.02 -2.87
CA ALA A 117 17.28 -9.64 -3.56
C ALA A 117 17.02 -8.53 -4.58
N LEU A 118 18.08 -7.82 -4.97
CA LEU A 118 18.08 -6.97 -6.15
C LEU A 118 18.40 -7.83 -7.38
N ASP A 119 17.36 -8.44 -7.96
CA ASP A 119 17.48 -9.43 -9.03
C ASP A 119 16.62 -9.09 -10.26
N GLY A 120 15.96 -7.94 -10.28
CA GLY A 120 15.07 -7.54 -11.36
C GLY A 120 13.77 -8.34 -11.40
N SER A 121 13.31 -8.89 -10.27
CA SER A 121 12.03 -9.59 -10.13
C SER A 121 10.82 -8.76 -10.58
N PHE A 122 10.91 -7.43 -10.52
CA PHE A 122 9.87 -6.56 -11.08
C PHE A 122 9.77 -6.62 -12.62
N ILE A 123 10.84 -7.09 -13.29
CA ILE A 123 10.91 -7.35 -14.74
C ILE A 123 10.63 -8.82 -15.04
N TYR A 124 11.30 -9.72 -14.32
CA TYR A 124 11.33 -11.15 -14.64
C TYR A 124 10.31 -12.00 -13.90
N GLY A 125 9.55 -11.41 -12.97
CA GLY A 125 8.62 -12.13 -12.11
C GLY A 125 9.30 -12.77 -10.90
N THR A 126 8.48 -13.30 -10.00
CA THR A 126 8.91 -13.79 -8.67
C THR A 126 8.84 -15.31 -8.56
N ASN A 127 8.46 -16.00 -9.63
CA ASN A 127 8.40 -17.46 -9.71
C ASN A 127 8.49 -17.92 -11.18
N ASP A 128 8.85 -19.19 -11.37
CA ASP A 128 9.09 -19.79 -12.69
C ASP A 128 7.89 -19.72 -13.63
N HIS A 129 6.67 -19.78 -13.10
CA HIS A 129 5.47 -19.70 -13.93
C HIS A 129 5.34 -18.33 -14.57
N VAL A 130 5.36 -17.27 -13.75
CA VAL A 130 5.29 -15.88 -14.23
C VAL A 130 6.48 -15.56 -15.15
N ALA A 131 7.69 -16.01 -14.79
CA ALA A 131 8.87 -15.80 -15.62
C ALA A 131 8.74 -16.43 -17.00
N LYS A 132 8.13 -17.62 -17.12
CA LYS A 132 7.87 -18.28 -18.40
C LYS A 132 6.81 -17.55 -19.22
N GLU A 133 5.74 -17.08 -18.58
CA GLU A 133 4.67 -16.31 -19.24
C GLU A 133 5.15 -14.97 -19.79
N LEU A 134 6.10 -14.32 -19.11
CA LEU A 134 6.67 -13.04 -19.55
C LEU A 134 7.61 -13.17 -20.75
N ARG A 135 8.06 -14.38 -21.09
CA ARG A 135 9.00 -14.63 -22.19
C ARG A 135 8.25 -14.96 -23.47
N THR A 136 8.68 -14.36 -24.58
CA THR A 136 8.13 -14.65 -25.93
C THR A 136 8.39 -16.10 -26.35
N ASN A 137 9.53 -16.68 -25.97
CA ASN A 137 9.94 -18.05 -26.28
C ASN A 137 9.90 -18.40 -27.79
N ASP A 138 10.12 -17.41 -28.65
CA ASP A 138 10.14 -17.54 -30.12
C ASP A 138 11.55 -17.77 -30.70
N GLY A 139 12.58 -17.75 -29.84
CA GLY A 139 13.96 -17.99 -30.24
C GLY A 139 14.62 -16.85 -31.02
N THR A 140 14.01 -15.66 -31.05
CA THR A 140 14.51 -14.53 -31.85
C THR A 140 15.54 -13.65 -31.12
N GLY A 141 15.68 -13.82 -29.80
CA GLY A 141 16.57 -13.01 -28.97
C GLY A 141 15.92 -11.68 -28.63
#